data_AF-A0A817CCY2-F1
#
_entry.id   AF-A0A817CCY2-F1
#
_cell.length_a   1.000
_cell.length_b   1.000
_cell.length_c   1.000
_cell.angle_alpha   90.00
_cell.angle_beta   90.00
_cell.angle_gamma   90.00
#
_symmetry.space_group_name_H-M   'P 1'
#
loop_
_entity.id
_entity.type
_entity.pdbx_description
1 polymer ?
#
loop_
_entity_poly.entity_id
_entity_poly.type
_entity_poly.pdbx_seq_one_letter_code
_entity_poly.pdbx_strand_id
1 'polypeptide(L)'
;MNLVNIVEHLLHLTKAEFGFEAKTTTTTSDEIFASQQLFEILKAFKHSCFNELHTYDSLEFDDEYDDMMDDDSSDDSDDFEENQDPDIRNYFTLEEKKSIVEWIDQHPNYTISSILHRFRKVKSMTYIKIFREYISQNGSNLEEKTQTGLDKFRSVFPNQKSELLIFPEGSTGYVQPQDLSLFRSWKFIHKKIEHYTRINRTMINMSDHQYFINMQSVIHNQLSAPSFKNLTKSGFINAGIIDETIEELGKPKDICFKFYDLYCSMNNYENRTLLICAWCKKHFCHYHLIEKIHIHL
;
A
#
# COMPACT_ATOMS: atom_id res chain seq x y z
N MET A 1 21.85 -7.48 -11.67
CA MET A 1 22.13 -6.17 -11.04
C MET A 1 23.17 -6.32 -9.92
N ASN A 2 24.20 -5.46 -9.85
CA ASN A 2 25.19 -5.47 -8.76
C ASN A 2 24.60 -4.73 -7.54
N LEU A 3 24.73 -5.29 -6.34
CA LEU A 3 24.26 -4.71 -5.07
C LEU A 3 24.69 -3.25 -4.87
N VAL A 4 25.83 -2.88 -5.46
CA VAL A 4 26.35 -1.52 -5.49
C VAL A 4 25.32 -0.52 -6.05
N ASN A 5 24.61 -0.87 -7.13
CA ASN A 5 23.67 0.05 -7.78
C ASN A 5 22.40 0.27 -6.94
N ILE A 6 22.01 -0.72 -6.12
CA ILE A 6 20.87 -0.60 -5.20
C ILE A 6 21.23 0.32 -4.03
N VAL A 7 22.44 0.14 -3.48
CA VAL A 7 22.94 0.99 -2.39
C VAL A 7 23.12 2.44 -2.85
N GLU A 8 23.65 2.66 -4.05
CA GLU A 8 23.75 4.00 -4.64
C GLU A 8 22.38 4.65 -4.83
N HIS A 9 21.36 3.88 -5.25
CA HIS A 9 20.00 4.38 -5.43
C HIS A 9 19.35 4.78 -4.09
N LEU A 10 19.51 3.97 -3.04
CA LEU A 10 18.97 4.28 -1.72
C LEU A 10 19.69 5.46 -1.05
N LEU A 11 21.01 5.56 -1.23
CA LEU A 11 21.81 6.69 -0.79
C LEU A 11 21.43 7.99 -1.51
N HIS A 12 20.92 7.90 -2.74
CA HIS A 12 20.47 9.04 -3.51
C HIS A 12 19.08 9.53 -3.08
N LEU A 13 18.14 8.61 -2.85
CA LEU A 13 16.80 8.93 -2.35
C LEU A 13 16.86 9.63 -1.00
N THR A 14 17.73 9.15 -0.09
CA THR A 14 17.99 9.82 1.19
C THR A 14 18.59 11.22 1.01
N LYS A 15 19.53 11.43 0.09
CA LYS A 15 20.08 12.77 -0.19
C LYS A 15 19.05 13.75 -0.75
N ALA A 16 18.13 13.27 -1.58
CA ALA A 16 17.08 14.06 -2.19
C ALA A 16 16.00 14.46 -1.17
N GLU A 17 15.64 13.55 -0.26
CA GLU A 17 14.58 13.77 0.73
C GLU A 17 15.04 14.63 1.91
N PHE A 18 16.35 14.66 2.21
CA PHE A 18 16.94 15.46 3.29
C PHE A 18 17.77 16.67 2.83
N GLY A 19 17.77 17.01 1.54
CA GLY A 19 18.30 18.30 1.04
C GLY A 19 19.82 18.47 1.13
N PHE A 20 20.60 17.42 0.80
CA PHE A 20 22.06 17.50 0.79
C PHE A 20 22.59 18.21 -0.48
N GLU A 21 22.67 19.55 -0.47
CA GLU A 21 23.60 20.25 -1.36
C GLU A 21 25.02 20.14 -0.81
N ALA A 22 25.96 19.83 -1.70
CA ALA A 22 27.37 19.55 -1.40
C ALA A 22 28.07 20.71 -0.68
N LYS A 23 28.00 20.72 0.64
CA LYS A 23 29.07 21.23 1.50
C LYS A 23 29.53 20.09 2.38
N THR A 24 30.83 19.90 2.39
CA THR A 24 31.56 18.91 3.19
C THR A 24 31.17 19.00 4.66
N THR A 25 30.18 18.23 5.07
CA THR A 25 29.87 17.96 6.47
C THR A 25 29.95 16.46 6.69
N THR A 26 30.82 16.10 7.62
CA THR A 26 30.97 14.78 8.21
C THR A 26 29.61 14.11 8.40
N THR A 27 29.39 13.01 7.68
CA THR A 27 28.25 12.12 7.84
C THR A 27 28.12 11.78 9.32
N THR A 28 26.98 12.11 9.91
CA THR A 28 26.79 11.93 11.35
C THR A 28 26.59 10.44 11.66
N SER A 29 26.95 10.02 12.88
CA SER A 29 26.78 8.63 13.34
C SER A 29 25.34 8.12 13.15
N ASP A 30 24.37 9.03 13.23
CA ASP A 30 22.94 8.73 13.15
C ASP A 30 22.49 8.43 11.71
N GLU A 31 23.08 9.09 10.72
CA GLU A 31 22.82 8.84 9.29
C GLU A 31 23.36 7.48 8.83
N ILE A 32 24.53 7.09 9.33
CA ILE A 32 25.12 5.78 9.09
C ILE A 32 24.25 4.70 9.74
N PHE A 33 23.79 4.93 10.96
CA PHE A 33 22.90 4.03 11.68
C PHE A 33 21.55 3.85 10.96
N ALA A 34 20.90 4.94 10.53
CA ALA A 34 19.65 4.88 9.78
C ALA A 34 19.80 4.11 8.46
N SER A 35 20.89 4.33 7.74
CA SER A 35 21.20 3.62 6.49
C SER A 35 21.45 2.13 6.71
N GLN A 36 22.14 1.76 7.80
CA GLN A 36 22.36 0.35 8.18
C GLN A 36 21.04 -0.34 8.56
N GLN A 37 20.18 0.34 9.31
CA GLN A 37 18.88 -0.21 9.69
C GLN A 37 17.97 -0.39 8.47
N LEU A 38 17.96 0.57 7.54
CA LEU A 38 17.22 0.44 6.28
C LEU A 38 17.73 -0.74 5.44
N PHE A 39 19.05 -0.95 5.39
CA PHE A 39 19.66 -2.06 4.67
C PHE A 39 19.30 -3.42 5.28
N GLU A 40 19.33 -3.56 6.61
CA GLU A 40 18.95 -4.80 7.28
C GLU A 40 17.44 -5.09 7.16
N ILE A 41 16.58 -4.06 7.15
CA ILE A 41 15.15 -4.20 6.85
C ILE A 41 14.96 -4.74 5.43
N LEU A 42 15.62 -4.16 4.42
CA LEU A 42 15.51 -4.59 3.03
C LEU A 42 16.05 -6.02 2.82
N LYS A 43 17.12 -6.38 3.53
CA LYS A 43 17.67 -7.74 3.53
C LYS A 43 16.72 -8.75 4.16
N ALA A 44 16.03 -8.38 5.24
CA ALA A 44 14.98 -9.20 5.85
C ALA A 44 13.77 -9.37 4.90
N PHE A 45 13.36 -8.31 4.20
CA PHE A 45 12.28 -8.36 3.20
C PHE A 45 12.58 -9.29 2.03
N LYS A 46 13.83 -9.34 1.56
CA LYS A 46 14.29 -10.25 0.51
C LYS A 46 14.01 -11.73 0.83
N HIS A 47 14.08 -12.11 2.10
CA HIS A 47 13.89 -13.50 2.54
C HIS A 47 12.44 -13.84 2.94
N SER A 48 11.62 -12.83 3.24
CA SER A 48 10.27 -13.02 3.81
C SER A 48 9.15 -13.02 2.78
N CYS A 49 9.16 -12.13 1.78
CA CYS A 49 7.97 -11.86 0.96
C CYS A 49 8.00 -12.49 -0.45
N PHE A 50 9.14 -12.99 -0.91
CA PHE A 50 9.28 -13.46 -2.29
C PHE A 50 8.85 -14.91 -2.53
N ASN A 51 8.62 -15.70 -1.46
CA ASN A 51 8.10 -17.06 -1.62
C ASN A 51 6.57 -17.11 -1.80
N GLU A 52 5.85 -16.04 -1.44
CA GLU A 52 4.37 -15.98 -1.54
C GLU A 52 3.87 -15.26 -2.81
N LEU A 53 4.76 -14.68 -3.62
CA LEU A 53 4.39 -13.93 -4.83
C LEU A 53 4.14 -14.82 -6.07
N HIS A 54 4.15 -16.14 -5.92
CA HIS A 54 4.08 -17.09 -7.04
C HIS A 54 2.70 -17.69 -7.33
N THR A 55 1.60 -17.09 -6.86
CA THR A 55 0.24 -17.55 -7.21
C THR A 55 -0.70 -16.41 -7.57
N TYR A 56 -0.24 -15.43 -8.35
CA TYR A 56 -1.13 -14.56 -9.13
C TYR A 56 -1.33 -15.18 -10.52
N ASP A 57 -1.89 -16.38 -10.55
CA ASP A 57 -2.50 -16.93 -11.75
C ASP A 57 -3.83 -16.21 -11.98
N SER A 58 -3.94 -15.54 -13.12
CA SER A 58 -5.16 -15.05 -13.76
C SER A 58 -6.26 -14.51 -12.82
N LEU A 59 -6.07 -13.28 -12.33
CA LEU A 59 -7.23 -12.44 -12.08
C LEU A 59 -7.58 -11.73 -13.39
N GLU A 60 -8.45 -12.37 -14.17
CA GLU A 60 -9.31 -11.69 -15.13
C GLU A 60 -10.20 -10.74 -14.30
N PHE A 61 -9.72 -9.52 -14.11
CA PHE A 61 -10.58 -8.44 -13.65
C PHE A 61 -11.34 -7.99 -14.88
N ASP A 62 -12.60 -8.41 -14.97
CA ASP A 62 -13.55 -7.83 -15.91
C ASP A 62 -13.46 -6.29 -15.85
N ASP A 63 -13.39 -5.69 -17.02
CA ASP A 63 -13.06 -4.29 -17.26
C ASP A 63 -14.19 -3.31 -16.81
N GLU A 64 -15.00 -3.68 -15.81
CA GLU A 64 -16.18 -2.94 -15.35
C GLU A 64 -15.85 -1.66 -14.55
N TYR A 65 -14.57 -1.39 -14.29
CA TYR A 65 -14.14 -0.20 -13.55
C TYR A 65 -13.62 0.95 -14.42
N ASP A 66 -13.49 0.77 -15.74
CA ASP A 66 -13.10 1.87 -16.64
C ASP A 66 -14.29 2.81 -16.98
N ASP A 67 -15.53 2.42 -16.65
CA ASP A 67 -16.75 3.20 -16.95
C ASP A 67 -17.28 4.05 -15.77
N MET A 68 -16.77 3.89 -14.54
CA MET A 68 -17.28 4.63 -13.36
C MET A 68 -16.69 6.04 -13.17
N MET A 69 -16.46 6.77 -14.25
CA MET A 69 -16.05 8.19 -14.21
C MET A 69 -17.02 9.14 -14.90
N ASP A 70 -18.23 8.68 -15.21
CA ASP A 70 -19.38 9.54 -15.53
C ASP A 70 -20.66 8.90 -14.96
N ASP A 71 -21.44 9.71 -14.23
CA ASP A 71 -22.87 9.60 -13.92
C ASP A 71 -23.27 9.49 -12.42
N ASP A 72 -23.90 10.56 -11.94
CA ASP A 72 -24.62 10.69 -10.68
C ASP A 72 -26.08 10.29 -10.92
N SER A 73 -26.60 9.20 -10.32
CA SER A 73 -27.99 9.13 -9.81
C SER A 73 -28.43 7.79 -9.20
N SER A 74 -29.26 7.93 -8.15
CA SER A 74 -30.21 6.98 -7.50
C SER A 74 -29.63 5.74 -6.79
N ASP A 75 -29.70 5.60 -5.47
CA ASP A 75 -30.88 5.50 -4.56
C ASP A 75 -31.68 4.19 -4.78
N ASP A 76 -31.50 3.20 -3.90
CA ASP A 76 -32.62 2.59 -3.15
C ASP A 76 -32.18 1.47 -2.17
N SER A 77 -32.39 1.76 -0.88
CA SER A 77 -33.06 1.01 0.19
C SER A 77 -33.08 -0.54 0.30
N ASP A 78 -32.66 -0.99 1.49
CA ASP A 78 -33.36 -1.81 2.51
C ASP A 78 -33.67 -3.33 2.34
N ASP A 79 -33.17 -4.08 3.33
CA ASP A 79 -33.94 -4.80 4.38
C ASP A 79 -33.70 -6.32 4.65
N PHE A 80 -33.34 -6.55 5.93
CA PHE A 80 -33.51 -7.68 6.88
C PHE A 80 -33.18 -9.15 6.55
N GLU A 81 -32.39 -9.79 7.44
CA GLU A 81 -32.92 -10.81 8.37
C GLU A 81 -31.97 -11.17 9.54
N GLU A 82 -32.58 -11.69 10.61
CA GLU A 82 -32.15 -11.71 12.01
C GLU A 82 -31.33 -12.97 12.43
N ASN A 83 -30.46 -12.76 13.43
CA ASN A 83 -30.09 -13.71 14.49
C ASN A 83 -29.12 -14.87 14.20
N GLN A 84 -27.83 -14.54 14.18
CA GLN A 84 -26.79 -15.10 15.08
C GLN A 84 -25.83 -13.93 15.34
N ASP A 85 -25.65 -13.45 16.58
CA ASP A 85 -24.78 -12.29 16.91
C ASP A 85 -23.35 -12.56 16.38
N PRO A 86 -22.98 -12.07 15.17
CA PRO A 86 -21.81 -12.58 14.46
C PRO A 86 -20.52 -12.03 15.06
N ASP A 87 -20.63 -11.09 16.01
CA ASP A 87 -19.51 -10.24 16.37
C ASP A 87 -19.28 -10.06 17.88
N ILE A 88 -19.50 -11.13 18.64
CA ILE A 88 -19.08 -11.21 20.05
C ILE A 88 -17.57 -10.94 20.20
N ARG A 89 -16.79 -11.23 19.15
CA ARG A 89 -15.34 -11.02 19.14
C ARG A 89 -14.95 -9.55 19.05
N ASN A 90 -15.65 -8.71 18.30
CA ASN A 90 -15.33 -7.28 18.24
C ASN A 90 -16.11 -6.43 19.26
N TYR A 91 -17.15 -6.98 19.90
CA TYR A 91 -17.96 -6.23 20.88
C TYR A 91 -17.24 -5.89 22.20
N PHE A 92 -16.12 -6.57 22.50
CA PHE A 92 -15.30 -6.34 23.69
C PHE A 92 -13.84 -6.12 23.30
N THR A 93 -13.19 -5.12 23.88
CA THR A 93 -11.74 -4.94 23.70
C THR A 93 -10.96 -6.07 24.35
N LEU A 94 -9.72 -6.33 23.91
CA LEU A 94 -8.86 -7.34 24.54
C LEU A 94 -8.65 -7.07 26.04
N GLU A 95 -8.54 -5.81 26.43
CA GLU A 95 -8.39 -5.39 27.83
C GLU A 95 -9.66 -5.67 28.64
N GLU A 96 -10.84 -5.40 28.08
CA GLU A 96 -12.12 -5.74 28.71
C GLU A 96 -12.24 -7.27 28.88
N LYS A 97 -11.91 -8.05 27.84
CA LYS A 97 -11.92 -9.53 27.91
C LYS A 97 -10.99 -10.05 29.01
N LYS A 98 -9.76 -9.53 29.08
CA LYS A 98 -8.76 -9.91 30.10
C LYS A 98 -9.24 -9.57 31.51
N SER A 99 -9.73 -8.34 31.71
CA SER A 99 -10.24 -7.87 33.01
C SER A 99 -11.42 -8.71 33.50
N ILE A 100 -12.36 -9.07 32.61
CA ILE A 100 -13.51 -9.92 32.94
C ILE A 100 -13.06 -11.33 33.34
N VAL A 101 -12.17 -11.95 32.56
CA VAL A 101 -11.68 -13.31 32.85
C VAL A 101 -10.88 -13.35 34.15
N GLU A 102 -9.98 -12.40 34.35
CA GLU A 102 -9.17 -12.28 35.57
C GLU A 102 -10.05 -12.12 36.82
N TRP A 103 -11.07 -11.28 36.76
CA TRP A 103 -12.00 -11.10 37.87
C TRP A 103 -12.76 -12.39 38.20
N ILE A 104 -13.22 -13.13 37.19
CA ILE A 104 -13.93 -14.40 37.37
C ILE A 104 -13.00 -15.45 37.98
N ASP A 105 -11.76 -15.51 37.53
CA ASP A 105 -10.77 -16.48 38.05
C ASP A 105 -10.40 -16.19 39.50
N GLN A 106 -10.40 -14.92 39.92
CA GLN A 106 -10.23 -14.52 41.33
C GLN A 106 -11.46 -14.82 42.21
N HIS A 107 -12.63 -15.07 41.62
CA HIS A 107 -13.90 -15.24 42.34
C HIS A 107 -14.64 -16.53 41.94
N PRO A 108 -14.05 -17.72 42.13
CA PRO A 108 -14.59 -18.99 41.62
C PRO A 108 -15.93 -19.41 42.23
N ASN A 109 -16.28 -18.87 43.40
CA ASN A 109 -17.51 -19.22 44.12
C ASN A 109 -18.72 -18.36 43.75
N TYR A 110 -18.57 -17.40 42.84
CA TYR A 110 -19.67 -16.51 42.45
C TYR A 110 -20.64 -17.22 41.49
N THR A 111 -21.94 -16.99 41.73
CA THR A 111 -22.97 -17.54 40.86
C THR A 111 -23.00 -16.84 39.50
N ILE A 112 -23.44 -17.55 38.46
CA ILE A 112 -23.58 -16.99 37.11
C ILE A 112 -24.41 -15.70 37.13
N SER A 113 -25.50 -15.66 37.89
CA SER A 113 -26.34 -14.47 38.04
C SER A 113 -25.58 -13.27 38.59
N SER A 114 -24.66 -13.49 39.54
CA SER A 114 -23.80 -12.43 40.10
C SER A 114 -22.80 -11.91 39.07
N ILE A 115 -22.24 -12.80 38.25
CA ILE A 115 -21.29 -12.45 37.18
C ILE A 115 -22.01 -11.60 36.10
N LEU A 116 -23.18 -12.04 35.64
CA LEU A 116 -23.98 -11.32 34.64
C LEU A 116 -24.47 -9.96 35.16
N HIS A 117 -24.78 -9.86 36.46
CA HIS A 117 -25.15 -8.57 37.06
C HIS A 117 -23.97 -7.58 37.05
N ARG A 118 -22.75 -8.05 37.33
CA ARG A 118 -21.56 -7.18 37.35
C ARG A 118 -21.16 -6.77 35.94
N PHE A 119 -21.13 -7.72 35.02
CA PHE A 119 -20.73 -7.51 33.64
C PHE A 119 -21.96 -7.52 32.73
N ARG A 120 -22.74 -6.44 32.75
CA ARG A 120 -24.01 -6.34 32.02
C ARG A 120 -23.89 -6.58 30.50
N LYS A 121 -22.72 -6.31 29.91
CA LYS A 121 -22.43 -6.60 28.50
C LYS A 121 -22.33 -8.10 28.22
N VAL A 122 -21.95 -8.91 29.22
CA VAL A 122 -21.83 -10.37 29.11
C VAL A 122 -23.24 -10.96 29.24
N LYS A 123 -23.75 -11.53 28.15
CA LYS A 123 -25.12 -12.08 28.11
C LYS A 123 -25.18 -13.57 28.46
N SER A 124 -24.05 -14.28 28.38
CA SER A 124 -23.99 -15.73 28.62
C SER A 124 -22.60 -16.16 29.06
N MET A 125 -22.51 -17.26 29.81
CA MET A 125 -21.24 -17.90 30.18
C MET A 125 -20.45 -18.41 28.96
N THR A 126 -21.10 -18.58 27.81
CA THR A 126 -20.42 -18.89 26.54
C THR A 126 -19.42 -17.79 26.17
N TYR A 127 -19.68 -16.51 26.48
CA TYR A 127 -18.76 -15.39 26.22
C TYR A 127 -17.46 -15.58 27.01
N ILE A 128 -17.54 -16.05 28.26
CA ILE A 128 -16.36 -16.27 29.10
C ILE A 128 -15.48 -17.39 28.55
N LYS A 129 -16.09 -18.46 28.02
CA LYS A 129 -15.34 -19.53 27.33
C LYS A 129 -14.64 -18.99 26.09
N ILE A 130 -15.36 -18.21 25.28
CA ILE A 130 -14.82 -17.54 24.07
C ILE A 130 -13.67 -16.58 24.46
N PHE A 131 -13.81 -15.80 25.53
CA PHE A 131 -12.77 -14.87 25.99
C PHE A 131 -11.52 -15.60 26.44
N ARG A 132 -11.65 -16.70 27.20
CA ARG A 132 -10.50 -17.53 27.61
C ARG A 132 -9.78 -18.12 26.41
N GLU A 133 -10.52 -18.64 25.44
CA GLU A 133 -9.96 -19.17 24.19
C GLU A 133 -9.25 -18.06 23.39
N TYR A 134 -9.88 -16.89 23.25
CA TYR A 134 -9.32 -15.72 22.57
C TYR A 134 -8.04 -15.19 23.24
N ILE A 135 -8.00 -15.13 24.58
CA ILE A 135 -6.81 -14.73 25.35
C ILE A 135 -5.70 -15.77 25.21
N SER A 136 -6.04 -17.06 25.25
CA SER A 136 -5.06 -18.16 25.09
C SER A 136 -4.42 -18.19 23.70
N GLN A 137 -5.11 -17.66 22.69
CA GLN A 137 -4.61 -17.47 21.32
C GLN A 137 -3.90 -16.11 21.12
N ASN A 138 -3.61 -15.37 22.19
CA ASN A 138 -2.95 -14.06 22.18
C ASN A 138 -3.76 -12.91 21.54
N GLY A 139 -5.08 -13.06 21.41
CA GLY A 139 -5.95 -12.13 20.69
C GLY A 139 -6.20 -12.56 19.25
N SER A 140 -6.89 -11.73 18.46
CA SER A 140 -6.92 -11.95 17.02
C SER A 140 -5.54 -11.58 16.46
N ASN A 141 -5.08 -12.32 15.45
CA ASN A 141 -3.90 -11.98 14.64
C ASN A 141 -3.90 -10.49 14.20
N LEU A 142 -5.07 -9.87 14.12
CA LEU A 142 -5.25 -8.47 13.77
C LEU A 142 -4.78 -7.56 14.92
N GLU A 143 -5.33 -7.68 16.13
CA GLU A 143 -5.00 -6.81 17.27
C GLU A 143 -3.50 -6.82 17.63
N GLU A 144 -2.86 -7.99 17.61
CA GLU A 144 -1.41 -8.13 17.87
C GLU A 144 -0.58 -7.46 16.77
N LYS A 145 -0.96 -7.63 15.48
CA LYS A 145 -0.28 -6.98 14.36
C LYS A 145 -0.45 -5.47 14.39
N THR A 146 -1.64 -4.96 14.77
CA THR A 146 -1.90 -3.53 14.81
C THR A 146 -1.14 -2.84 15.93
N GLN A 147 -1.09 -3.45 17.13
CA GLN A 147 -0.31 -2.93 18.25
C GLN A 147 1.20 -2.95 17.95
N THR A 148 1.69 -4.05 17.39
CA THR A 148 3.10 -4.17 16.96
C THR A 148 3.47 -3.14 15.90
N GLY A 149 2.57 -2.84 14.96
CA GLY A 149 2.75 -1.81 13.93
C GLY A 149 2.86 -0.41 14.54
N LEU A 150 1.97 -0.09 15.48
CA LEU A 150 1.95 1.21 16.16
C LEU A 150 3.20 1.41 17.03
N ASP A 151 3.64 0.38 17.74
CA ASP A 151 4.84 0.43 18.57
C ASP A 151 6.11 0.62 17.72
N LYS A 152 6.18 -0.03 16.55
CA LYS A 152 7.24 0.22 15.56
C LYS A 152 7.20 1.66 15.06
N PHE A 153 6.04 2.19 14.70
CA PHE A 153 5.92 3.58 14.26
C PHE A 153 6.41 4.55 15.35
N ARG A 154 5.97 4.37 16.60
CA ARG A 154 6.40 5.18 17.74
C ARG A 154 7.89 5.06 18.05
N SER A 155 8.50 3.91 17.80
CA SER A 155 9.95 3.73 17.97
C SER A 155 10.78 4.55 16.98
N VAL A 156 10.27 4.73 15.75
CA VAL A 156 10.93 5.51 14.69
C VAL A 156 10.61 6.99 14.81
N PHE A 157 9.38 7.33 15.22
CA PHE A 157 8.87 8.70 15.34
C PHE A 157 8.36 9.00 16.75
N PRO A 158 9.23 8.99 17.78
CA PRO A 158 8.81 9.04 19.19
C PRO A 158 8.12 10.35 19.59
N ASN A 159 8.41 11.44 18.87
CA ASN A 159 7.86 12.76 19.16
C ASN A 159 6.60 13.08 18.33
N GLN A 160 6.16 12.18 17.46
CA GLN A 160 5.02 12.42 16.59
C GLN A 160 3.75 11.83 17.21
N LYS A 161 2.78 12.71 17.50
CA LYS A 161 1.44 12.27 17.88
C LYS A 161 0.84 11.48 16.72
N SER A 162 0.51 10.23 16.99
CA SER A 162 -0.08 9.30 16.02
C SER A 162 -1.37 8.74 16.59
N GLU A 163 -2.38 8.69 15.74
CA GLU A 163 -3.63 7.98 15.98
C GLU A 163 -3.70 6.80 15.02
N LEU A 164 -4.09 5.65 15.55
CA LEU A 164 -4.27 4.45 14.76
C LEU A 164 -5.68 4.46 14.18
N LEU A 165 -5.79 4.55 12.86
CA LEU A 165 -7.05 4.39 12.15
C LEU A 165 -7.15 2.95 11.65
N ILE A 166 -8.23 2.28 12.03
CA ILE A 166 -8.55 0.93 11.56
C ILE A 166 -9.67 1.06 10.54
N PHE A 167 -9.41 0.64 9.31
CA PHE A 167 -10.42 0.58 8.27
C PHE A 167 -11.27 -0.69 8.42
N PRO A 168 -12.59 -0.63 8.21
CA PRO A 168 -13.44 -1.81 8.18
C PRO A 168 -12.94 -2.86 7.18
N GLU A 169 -13.18 -4.13 7.46
CA GLU A 169 -12.88 -5.20 6.50
C GLU A 169 -13.63 -4.98 5.18
N GLY A 170 -12.99 -5.30 4.05
CA GLY A 170 -13.55 -5.08 2.70
C GLY A 170 -13.61 -3.62 2.25
N SER A 171 -13.27 -2.64 3.10
CA SER A 171 -13.36 -1.23 2.75
C SER A 171 -12.11 -0.65 2.06
N THR A 172 -11.01 -1.40 2.02
CA THR A 172 -9.69 -0.92 1.54
C THR A 172 -9.75 -0.14 0.23
N GLY A 173 -10.48 -0.64 -0.79
CA GLY A 173 -10.58 0.02 -2.09
C GLY A 173 -11.30 1.38 -2.08
N TYR A 174 -12.03 1.69 -1.00
CA TYR A 174 -12.84 2.89 -0.82
C TYR A 174 -12.22 3.89 0.15
N VAL A 175 -11.44 3.43 1.13
CA VAL A 175 -10.93 4.30 2.21
C VAL A 175 -9.41 4.36 2.29
N GLN A 176 -8.67 3.42 1.70
CA GLN A 176 -7.21 3.43 1.76
C GLN A 176 -6.65 4.44 0.74
N PRO A 177 -5.96 5.53 1.17
CA PRO A 177 -5.50 6.58 0.27
C PRO A 177 -4.63 6.08 -0.89
N GLN A 178 -3.82 5.04 -0.63
CA GLN A 178 -2.96 4.43 -1.63
C GLN A 178 -3.77 3.79 -2.76
N ASP A 179 -4.82 3.03 -2.43
CA ASP A 179 -5.70 2.36 -3.39
C ASP A 179 -6.64 3.32 -4.13
N LEU A 180 -6.89 4.51 -3.57
CA LEU A 180 -7.72 5.53 -4.21
C LEU A 180 -6.96 6.36 -5.25
N SER A 181 -5.64 6.35 -5.25
CA SER A 181 -4.86 7.21 -6.14
C SER A 181 -3.56 6.58 -6.66
N LEU A 182 -2.53 6.45 -5.82
CA LEU A 182 -1.19 6.07 -6.26
C LEU A 182 -1.19 4.67 -6.91
N PHE A 183 -1.82 3.68 -6.27
CA PHE A 183 -1.87 2.32 -6.80
C PHE A 183 -2.78 2.20 -8.03
N ARG A 184 -3.83 3.02 -8.14
CA ARG A 184 -4.61 3.10 -9.40
C ARG A 184 -3.75 3.59 -10.55
N SER A 185 -2.98 4.66 -10.32
CA SER A 185 -2.06 5.22 -11.31
C SER A 185 -0.97 4.21 -11.70
N TRP A 186 -0.41 3.49 -10.72
CA TRP A 186 0.54 2.40 -10.96
C TRP A 186 -0.08 1.26 -11.78
N LYS A 187 -1.27 0.76 -11.40
CA LYS A 187 -1.99 -0.31 -12.10
C LYS A 187 -2.26 0.08 -13.55
N PHE A 188 -2.67 1.32 -13.78
CA PHE A 188 -2.92 1.84 -15.12
C PHE A 188 -1.65 1.80 -16.00
N ILE A 189 -0.52 2.35 -15.52
CA ILE A 189 0.73 2.34 -16.29
C ILE A 189 1.19 0.89 -16.53
N HIS A 190 1.13 0.03 -15.51
CA HIS A 190 1.47 -1.38 -15.60
C HIS A 190 0.67 -2.07 -16.71
N LYS A 191 -0.67 -1.98 -16.66
CA LYS A 191 -1.57 -2.57 -17.67
C LYS A 191 -1.24 -2.08 -19.08
N LYS A 192 -0.91 -0.80 -19.27
CA LYS A 192 -0.51 -0.25 -20.58
C LYS A 192 0.80 -0.83 -21.10
N ILE A 193 1.81 -0.96 -20.24
CA ILE A 193 3.10 -1.59 -20.60
C ILE A 193 2.90 -3.06 -20.95
N GLU A 194 2.15 -3.79 -20.13
CA GLU A 194 1.85 -5.20 -20.35
C GLU A 194 1.08 -5.43 -21.65
N HIS A 195 0.01 -4.67 -21.87
CA HIS A 195 -0.79 -4.74 -23.09
C HIS A 195 0.04 -4.50 -24.35
N TYR A 196 0.91 -3.48 -24.34
CA TYR A 196 1.82 -3.22 -25.45
C TYR A 196 2.79 -4.38 -25.69
N THR A 197 3.34 -4.94 -24.61
CA THR A 197 4.30 -6.07 -24.68
C THR A 197 3.63 -7.30 -25.31
N ARG A 198 2.38 -7.60 -24.90
CA ARG A 198 1.58 -8.69 -25.45
C ARG A 198 1.25 -8.50 -26.94
N ILE A 199 0.78 -7.31 -27.34
CA ILE A 199 0.39 -7.04 -28.73
C ILE A 199 1.57 -7.08 -29.69
N ASN A 200 2.69 -6.44 -29.32
CA ASN A 200 3.83 -6.32 -30.21
C ASN A 200 4.69 -7.59 -30.27
N ARG A 201 4.24 -8.69 -29.62
CA ARG A 201 4.91 -9.99 -29.57
C ARG A 201 6.41 -9.85 -29.37
N THR A 202 6.79 -8.93 -28.48
CA THR A 202 8.21 -8.85 -28.10
C THR A 202 8.59 -10.23 -27.57
N MET A 203 9.74 -10.77 -27.96
CA MET A 203 10.18 -12.11 -27.50
C MET A 203 10.59 -12.09 -26.01
N ILE A 204 9.93 -11.26 -25.22
CA ILE A 204 10.28 -10.94 -23.85
C ILE A 204 9.44 -11.82 -22.96
N ASN A 205 10.11 -12.63 -22.17
CA ASN A 205 9.47 -13.37 -21.12
C ASN A 205 9.08 -12.39 -20.00
N MET A 206 7.78 -12.06 -19.89
CA MET A 206 7.28 -11.20 -18.81
C MET A 206 7.48 -11.82 -17.42
N SER A 207 7.70 -13.13 -17.34
CA SER A 207 8.07 -13.84 -16.11
C SER A 207 9.57 -13.71 -15.77
N ASP A 208 10.37 -13.03 -16.60
CA ASP A 208 11.75 -12.70 -16.24
C ASP A 208 11.78 -11.68 -15.09
N HIS A 209 12.46 -12.05 -14.02
CA HIS A 209 12.60 -11.24 -12.83
C HIS A 209 13.26 -9.89 -13.12
N GLN A 210 14.25 -9.83 -14.02
CA GLN A 210 14.91 -8.58 -14.36
C GLN A 210 13.98 -7.63 -15.13
N TYR A 211 13.16 -8.18 -16.04
CA TYR A 211 12.13 -7.43 -16.73
C TYR A 211 11.12 -6.82 -15.76
N PHE A 212 10.62 -7.63 -14.81
CA PHE A 212 9.69 -7.15 -13.78
C PHE A 212 10.30 -6.02 -12.96
N ILE A 213 11.54 -6.18 -12.46
CA ILE A 213 12.24 -5.12 -11.71
C ILE A 213 12.34 -3.84 -12.56
N ASN A 214 12.81 -3.93 -13.81
CA ASN A 214 12.96 -2.76 -14.66
C ASN A 214 11.63 -2.03 -14.89
N MET A 215 10.55 -2.79 -15.12
CA MET A 215 9.22 -2.23 -15.26
C MET A 215 8.76 -1.53 -13.98
N GLN A 216 8.94 -2.14 -12.81
CA GLN A 216 8.61 -1.50 -11.53
C GLN A 216 9.42 -0.22 -11.31
N SER A 217 10.73 -0.25 -11.58
CA SER A 217 11.60 0.92 -11.49
C SER A 217 11.15 2.05 -12.41
N VAL A 218 10.75 1.73 -13.64
CA VAL A 218 10.22 2.72 -14.59
C VAL A 218 8.91 3.30 -14.09
N ILE A 219 7.95 2.48 -13.64
CA ILE A 219 6.65 2.99 -13.16
C ILE A 219 6.85 3.87 -11.93
N HIS A 220 7.65 3.41 -10.96
CA HIS A 220 8.02 4.20 -9.80
C HIS A 220 8.62 5.54 -10.22
N ASN A 221 9.64 5.51 -11.09
CA ASN A 221 10.26 6.72 -11.62
C ASN A 221 9.22 7.64 -12.28
N GLN A 222 8.31 7.12 -13.10
CA GLN A 222 7.26 7.94 -13.69
C GLN A 222 6.41 8.64 -12.63
N LEU A 223 5.92 7.91 -11.63
CA LEU A 223 5.04 8.44 -10.59
C LEU A 223 5.75 9.35 -9.58
N SER A 224 7.09 9.28 -9.48
CA SER A 224 7.90 10.22 -8.71
C SER A 224 8.08 11.58 -9.40
N ALA A 225 7.66 11.74 -10.66
CA ALA A 225 7.83 12.99 -11.39
C ALA A 225 7.04 14.15 -10.75
N PRO A 226 7.51 15.42 -10.86
CA PRO A 226 6.83 16.57 -10.27
C PRO A 226 5.37 16.73 -10.69
N SER A 227 5.01 16.29 -11.90
CA SER A 227 3.63 16.32 -12.39
C SER A 227 2.66 15.45 -11.59
N PHE A 228 3.16 14.49 -10.80
CA PHE A 228 2.38 13.55 -10.00
C PHE A 228 2.52 13.76 -8.49
N LYS A 229 3.21 14.81 -8.05
CA LYS A 229 3.44 15.11 -6.62
C LYS A 229 2.16 15.10 -5.77
N ASN A 230 1.02 15.44 -6.38
CA ASN A 230 -0.27 15.53 -5.71
C ASN A 230 -1.08 14.22 -5.73
N LEU A 231 -0.58 13.12 -6.36
CA LEU A 231 -1.30 11.84 -6.40
C LEU A 231 -1.52 11.29 -4.99
N THR A 232 -0.49 11.27 -4.14
CA THR A 232 -0.65 10.79 -2.77
C THR A 232 -1.67 11.63 -2.02
N LYS A 233 -1.56 12.96 -2.12
CA LYS A 233 -2.48 13.91 -1.47
C LYS A 233 -3.93 13.70 -1.93
N SER A 234 -4.16 13.48 -3.24
CA SER A 234 -5.52 13.23 -3.75
C SER A 234 -6.11 11.95 -3.20
N GLY A 235 -5.29 10.92 -2.92
CA GLY A 235 -5.74 9.71 -2.23
C GLY A 235 -6.30 10.00 -0.85
N PHE A 236 -5.64 10.87 -0.08
CA PHE A 236 -6.10 11.25 1.26
C PHE A 236 -7.37 12.11 1.24
N ILE A 237 -7.52 12.98 0.25
CA ILE A 237 -8.75 13.77 0.05
C ILE A 237 -9.91 12.85 -0.37
N ASN A 238 -9.69 11.96 -1.32
CA ASN A 238 -10.71 11.00 -1.77
C ASN A 238 -11.15 10.05 -0.65
N ALA A 239 -10.26 9.75 0.31
CA ALA A 239 -10.58 8.97 1.50
C ALA A 239 -11.36 9.78 2.57
N GLY A 240 -11.55 11.09 2.37
CA GLY A 240 -12.17 11.98 3.37
C GLY A 240 -11.30 12.25 4.59
N ILE A 241 -10.00 11.96 4.54
CA ILE A 241 -9.07 12.13 5.67
C ILE A 241 -8.59 13.58 5.77
N ILE A 242 -8.41 14.23 4.62
CA ILE A 242 -7.95 15.62 4.53
C ILE A 242 -8.99 16.41 3.75
N ASP A 243 -9.43 17.54 4.31
CA ASP A 243 -10.35 18.48 3.67
C ASP A 243 -9.55 19.65 3.08
N GLU A 244 -8.88 19.37 1.96
CA GLU A 244 -8.10 20.36 1.21
C GLU A 244 -8.44 20.29 -0.27
N THR A 245 -8.32 21.42 -0.96
CA THR A 245 -8.45 21.47 -2.43
C THR A 245 -7.10 21.23 -3.10
N ILE A 246 -7.11 20.52 -4.23
CA ILE A 246 -5.94 20.33 -5.10
C ILE A 246 -6.18 21.13 -6.38
N GLU A 247 -5.29 22.09 -6.66
CA GLU A 247 -5.37 22.92 -7.86
C GLU A 247 -4.99 22.15 -9.13
N GLU A 248 -4.03 21.22 -9.06
CA GLU A 248 -3.56 20.43 -10.21
C GLU A 248 -3.30 18.97 -9.83
N LEU A 249 -3.96 18.06 -10.54
CA LEU A 249 -3.76 16.62 -10.42
C LEU A 249 -3.32 16.03 -11.76
N GLY A 250 -2.04 15.66 -11.86
CA GLY A 250 -1.54 14.96 -13.03
C GLY A 250 -2.13 13.55 -13.13
N LYS A 251 -2.80 13.25 -14.25
CA LYS A 251 -3.28 11.90 -14.57
C LYS A 251 -2.30 11.20 -15.51
N PRO A 252 -1.88 9.94 -15.24
CA PRO A 252 -0.98 9.22 -16.15
C PRO A 252 -1.52 9.10 -17.58
N LYS A 253 -2.84 8.93 -17.75
CA LYS A 253 -3.50 8.91 -19.07
C LYS A 253 -3.15 10.16 -19.89
N ASP A 254 -3.25 11.33 -19.27
CA ASP A 254 -3.07 12.61 -19.96
C ASP A 254 -1.60 12.99 -20.14
N ILE A 255 -0.73 12.61 -19.21
CA ILE A 255 0.68 12.99 -19.23
C ILE A 255 1.53 11.98 -19.98
N CYS A 256 1.34 10.69 -19.72
CA CYS A 256 2.22 9.63 -20.20
C CYS A 256 1.71 8.98 -21.49
N PHE A 257 0.40 9.03 -21.77
CA PHE A 257 -0.23 8.26 -22.85
C PHE A 257 -1.09 9.09 -23.81
N LYS A 258 -1.09 10.41 -23.69
CA LYS A 258 -1.80 11.30 -24.62
C LYS A 258 -0.95 11.60 -25.84
N PHE A 259 -0.85 10.61 -26.74
CA PHE A 259 -0.16 10.75 -28.02
C PHE A 259 -0.80 9.92 -29.11
N TYR A 260 -0.69 10.39 -30.35
CA TYR A 260 -1.11 9.68 -31.55
C TYR A 260 0.09 9.56 -32.49
N ASP A 261 0.39 8.33 -32.92
CA ASP A 261 1.42 8.02 -33.92
C ASP A 261 2.79 8.68 -33.66
N LEU A 262 3.22 8.73 -32.40
CA LEU A 262 4.59 9.13 -32.07
C LEU A 262 5.55 7.95 -32.19
N TYR A 263 6.79 8.27 -32.58
CA TYR A 263 7.90 7.33 -32.69
C TYR A 263 8.98 7.67 -31.68
N CYS A 264 9.70 6.68 -31.14
CA CYS A 264 10.69 6.87 -30.10
C CYS A 264 11.77 7.92 -30.43
N SER A 265 12.05 8.83 -29.49
CA SER A 265 13.05 9.90 -29.64
C SER A 265 14.50 9.41 -29.72
N MET A 266 14.77 8.14 -29.43
CA MET A 266 16.14 7.60 -29.29
C MET A 266 16.61 6.75 -30.48
N ASN A 267 15.72 6.37 -31.41
CA ASN A 267 16.02 5.36 -32.44
C ASN A 267 15.69 5.82 -33.88
N ASN A 268 16.13 7.02 -34.26
CA ASN A 268 15.79 7.62 -35.57
C ASN A 268 14.30 7.50 -35.93
N TYR A 269 13.42 7.46 -34.92
CA TYR A 269 11.97 7.35 -35.08
C TYR A 269 11.47 6.05 -35.75
N GLU A 270 12.16 4.91 -35.61
CA GLU A 270 11.71 3.64 -36.22
C GLU A 270 10.65 2.89 -35.39
N ASN A 271 10.74 2.96 -34.07
CA ASN A 271 9.86 2.22 -33.17
C ASN A 271 8.72 3.10 -32.65
N ARG A 272 7.50 2.57 -32.60
CA ARG A 272 6.35 3.27 -32.00
C ARG A 272 6.58 3.55 -30.51
N THR A 273 6.15 4.73 -30.08
CA THR A 273 6.17 5.15 -28.67
C THR A 273 5.24 4.27 -27.84
N LEU A 274 5.75 3.83 -26.69
CA LEU A 274 4.99 3.18 -25.62
C LEU A 274 4.51 4.22 -24.59
N LEU A 275 5.41 5.12 -24.19
CA LEU A 275 5.16 6.04 -23.07
C LEU A 275 5.95 7.35 -23.24
N ILE A 276 5.34 8.46 -22.86
CA ILE A 276 6.01 9.76 -22.68
C ILE A 276 6.53 9.85 -21.25
N CYS A 277 7.82 10.13 -21.08
CA CYS A 277 8.41 10.28 -19.76
C CYS A 277 7.91 11.56 -19.08
N ALA A 278 7.34 11.42 -17.89
CA ALA A 278 6.80 12.53 -17.12
C ALA A 278 7.87 13.52 -16.64
N TRP A 279 9.15 13.12 -16.61
CA TRP A 279 10.28 14.00 -16.28
C TRP A 279 10.75 14.84 -17.47
N CYS A 280 11.25 14.19 -18.53
CA CYS A 280 11.87 14.88 -19.65
C CYS A 280 10.94 15.16 -20.84
N LYS A 281 9.69 14.69 -20.78
CA LYS A 281 8.67 14.83 -21.84
C LYS A 281 9.07 14.21 -23.19
N LYS A 282 10.16 13.43 -23.23
CA LYS A 282 10.54 12.61 -24.39
C LYS A 282 9.70 11.34 -24.46
N HIS A 283 9.57 10.79 -25.66
CA HIS A 283 8.72 9.65 -25.94
C HIS A 283 9.57 8.42 -26.27
N PHE A 284 9.30 7.31 -25.59
CA PHE A 284 10.14 6.12 -25.61
C PHE A 284 9.36 4.90 -26.11
N CYS A 285 10.00 4.08 -26.95
CA CYS A 285 9.53 2.73 -27.22
C CYS A 285 9.86 1.80 -26.05
N HIS A 286 9.28 0.60 -26.08
CA HIS A 286 9.49 -0.43 -25.05
C HIS A 286 10.97 -0.71 -24.76
N TYR A 287 11.79 -0.98 -25.78
CA TYR A 287 13.23 -1.26 -25.61
C TYR A 287 13.97 -0.15 -24.86
N HIS A 288 13.77 1.10 -25.25
CA HIS A 288 14.46 2.23 -24.61
C HIS A 288 13.93 2.58 -23.23
N LEU A 289 12.66 2.25 -22.98
CA LEU A 289 12.04 2.51 -21.70
C LEU A 289 12.40 1.43 -20.66
N ILE A 290 12.24 0.15 -21.01
CA ILE A 290 12.28 -0.97 -20.07
C ILE A 290 13.59 -1.76 -20.16
N GLU A 291 14.01 -2.17 -21.35
CA GLU A 291 15.21 -3.01 -21.52
C GLU A 291 16.51 -2.22 -21.29
N LYS A 292 16.58 -0.99 -21.82
CA LYS A 292 17.67 -0.03 -21.54
C LYS A 292 17.47 0.79 -20.28
N ILE A 293 16.34 0.58 -19.59
CA ILE A 293 15.91 1.25 -18.37
C ILE A 293 16.09 2.78 -18.40
N HIS A 294 15.03 3.49 -18.77
CA HIS A 294 15.02 4.96 -18.72
C HIS A 294 14.46 5.45 -17.39
N ILE A 295 15.35 5.99 -16.54
CA ILE A 295 15.02 6.57 -15.24
C ILE A 295 15.70 7.95 -15.07
N HIS A 296 15.15 8.77 -14.19
CA HIS A 296 15.67 10.07 -13.80
C HIS A 296 16.07 10.02 -12.31
N LEU A 297 17.23 10.57 -11.98
CA LEU A 297 17.78 10.65 -10.62
C LEU A 297 17.72 12.08 -10.12
#